data_AF-A0AAE1JRK6-F1
#
_entry.id   AF-A0AAE1JRK6-F1
#
_cell.length_a   1.000
_cell.length_b   1.000
_cell.length_c   1.000
_cell.angle_alpha   90.00
_cell.angle_beta   90.00
_cell.angle_gamma   90.00
#
_symmetry.space_group_name_H-M   'P 1'
#
loop_
_entity.id
_entity.type
_entity.pdbx_description
1 polymer ?
#
loop_
_entity_poly.entity_id
_entity_poly.type
_entity_poly.pdbx_seq_one_letter_code
_entity_poly.pdbx_strand_id
1 'polypeptide(L)'
;MEEVNLCVDNVLPNLGPKSHIDGPSAFYGVFDGHGGKHAADFACHHLPKFIVEDESFLSDIQKVVASAFWQTDNAFVNACSLYADHASGTTALAALVIGRFSSDLLSV
;
A
#
# COMPACT_ATOMS: atom_id res chain seq x y z
N MET A 1 9.39 -0.87 20.27
CA MET A 1 9.17 0.12 19.21
C MET A 1 7.93 -0.34 18.47
N GLU A 2 6.90 0.50 18.42
CA GLU A 2 5.60 0.20 17.80
C GLU A 2 5.44 0.91 16.46
N GLU A 3 6.38 1.82 16.13
CA GLU A 3 6.44 2.54 14.87
C GLU A 3 7.07 1.67 13.77
N VAL A 4 6.43 1.68 12.60
CA VAL A 4 6.91 0.99 11.39
C VAL A 4 6.92 1.99 10.24
N ASN A 5 7.93 1.89 9.37
CA ASN A 5 7.97 2.64 8.12
C ASN A 5 8.29 1.70 6.96
N LEU A 6 7.81 2.07 5.78
CA LEU A 6 8.03 1.35 4.55
C LEU A 6 8.49 2.31 3.47
N CYS A 7 9.60 1.97 2.82
CA CYS A 7 10.09 2.65 1.63
C CYS A 7 10.27 1.60 0.53
N VAL A 8 9.36 1.60 -0.45
CA VAL A 8 9.45 0.73 -1.62
C VAL A 8 9.65 1.61 -2.85
N ASP A 9 10.87 1.61 -3.36
CA ASP A 9 11.16 2.11 -4.68
C ASP A 9 10.82 1.02 -5.71
N ASN A 10 10.21 1.41 -6.83
CA ASN A 10 9.68 0.50 -7.85
C ASN A 10 8.68 -0.51 -7.26
N VAL A 11 7.44 -0.09 -7.04
CA VAL A 11 6.38 -0.95 -6.49
C VAL A 11 5.85 -1.99 -7.51
N LEU A 12 6.24 -1.84 -8.78
CA LEU A 12 5.67 -2.56 -9.92
C LEU A 12 6.49 -3.70 -10.56
N PRO A 13 7.63 -4.20 -10.05
CA PRO A 13 8.46 -5.14 -10.80
C PRO A 13 7.79 -6.49 -11.06
N ASN A 14 6.68 -6.81 -10.36
CA ASN A 14 6.00 -8.11 -10.42
C ASN A 14 4.53 -8.05 -10.90
N LEU A 15 3.99 -6.86 -11.23
CA LEU A 15 2.72 -6.82 -11.95
C LEU A 15 3.05 -7.25 -13.38
N GLY A 16 2.51 -8.39 -13.80
CA GLY A 16 2.79 -8.99 -15.11
C GLY A 16 2.54 -8.05 -16.30
N PRO A 17 2.68 -8.53 -17.55
CA PRO A 17 2.78 -7.73 -18.77
C PRO A 17 1.55 -6.86 -19.16
N LYS A 18 0.59 -6.64 -18.26
CA LYS A 18 -0.69 -5.97 -18.49
C LYS A 18 -0.75 -4.50 -18.11
N SER A 19 0.27 -3.91 -17.48
CA SER A 19 0.33 -2.46 -17.28
C SER A 19 1.71 -1.95 -17.66
N HIS A 20 1.85 -1.46 -18.89
CA HIS A 20 2.97 -0.60 -19.29
C HIS A 20 2.86 0.73 -18.52
N ILE A 21 3.19 0.70 -17.23
CA ILE A 21 3.61 1.91 -16.53
C ILE A 21 5.07 2.06 -16.94
N ASP A 22 5.32 2.76 -18.04
CA ASP A 22 6.68 3.03 -18.52
C ASP A 22 7.41 4.05 -17.62
N GLY A 23 6.92 4.32 -16.40
CA GLY A 23 7.41 5.35 -15.49
C GLY A 23 7.79 4.86 -14.09
N PRO A 24 8.58 5.67 -13.35
CA PRO A 24 8.98 5.35 -11.99
C PRO A 24 7.74 5.18 -11.10
N SER A 25 7.80 4.26 -10.16
CA SER A 25 6.75 4.10 -9.13
C SER A 25 7.39 3.94 -7.76
N ALA A 26 6.77 4.48 -6.73
CA ALA A 26 7.21 4.27 -5.36
C ALA A 26 6.05 4.32 -4.37
N PHE A 27 6.18 3.59 -3.26
CA PHE A 27 5.24 3.61 -2.14
C PHE A 27 6.01 3.88 -0.86
N TYR A 28 5.54 4.85 -0.10
CA TYR A 28 6.06 5.19 1.22
C TYR A 28 4.96 5.13 2.25
N GLY A 29 5.24 4.53 3.41
CA GLY A 29 4.30 4.37 4.50
C GLY A 29 4.91 4.69 5.85
N VAL A 30 4.16 5.34 6.73
CA VAL A 30 4.50 5.52 8.15
C VAL A 30 3.31 5.07 8.98
N PHE A 31 3.57 4.22 9.97
CA PHE A 31 2.58 3.56 10.79
C PHE A 31 2.96 3.74 12.26
N ASP A 32 2.18 4.54 12.99
CA ASP A 32 2.37 4.78 14.43
C ASP A 32 1.46 3.82 15.21
N GLY A 33 2.03 2.70 15.65
CA GLY A 33 1.33 1.65 16.39
C GLY A 33 1.02 2.07 17.84
N HIS A 34 -0.07 1.54 18.39
CA HIS A 34 -0.43 1.70 19.80
C HIS A 34 -1.09 0.42 20.35
N GLY A 35 -0.75 0.07 21.59
CA GLY A 35 -1.27 -1.14 22.24
C GLY A 35 -0.66 -2.43 21.69
N GLY A 36 0.51 -2.34 21.05
CA GLY A 36 1.22 -3.43 20.39
C GLY A 36 1.62 -3.06 18.95
N LYS A 37 2.66 -3.71 18.43
CA LYS A 37 3.16 -3.47 17.06
C LYS A 37 2.38 -4.20 15.95
N HIS A 38 1.46 -5.10 16.31
CA HIS A 38 0.86 -6.03 15.34
C HIS A 38 0.07 -5.31 14.25
N ALA A 39 -0.72 -4.29 14.60
CA ALA A 39 -1.46 -3.50 13.62
C ALA A 39 -0.52 -2.74 12.65
N ALA A 40 0.54 -2.12 13.18
CA ALA A 40 1.52 -1.38 12.37
C ALA A 40 2.28 -2.32 11.41
N ASP A 41 2.77 -3.47 11.93
CA ASP A 41 3.41 -4.50 11.11
C ASP A 41 2.47 -5.04 10.03
N PHE A 42 1.20 -5.28 10.39
CA PHE A 42 0.21 -5.81 9.47
C PHE A 42 -0.10 -4.81 8.35
N ALA A 43 -0.37 -3.55 8.70
CA ALA A 43 -0.65 -2.49 7.74
C ALA A 43 0.54 -2.28 6.80
N CYS A 44 1.76 -2.21 7.34
CA CYS A 44 2.99 -2.09 6.56
C CYS A 44 3.13 -3.20 5.50
N HIS A 45 2.80 -4.45 5.84
CA HIS A 45 2.96 -5.57 4.92
C HIS A 45 1.82 -5.73 3.89
N HIS A 46 0.60 -5.32 4.23
CA HIS A 46 -0.60 -5.65 3.44
C HIS A 46 -1.16 -4.46 2.64
N LEU A 47 -1.12 -3.25 3.20
CA LEU A 47 -1.63 -2.05 2.53
C LEU A 47 -1.08 -1.85 1.11
N PRO A 48 0.25 -1.86 0.88
CA PRO A 48 0.79 -1.69 -0.47
C PRO A 48 0.36 -2.82 -1.43
N LYS A 49 0.17 -4.05 -0.94
CA LYS A 49 -0.28 -5.19 -1.76
C LYS A 49 -1.71 -4.99 -2.25
N PHE A 50 -2.62 -4.64 -1.34
CA PHE A 50 -4.01 -4.36 -1.71
C PHE A 50 -4.12 -3.20 -2.71
N ILE A 51 -3.21 -2.23 -2.66
CA ILE A 51 -3.16 -1.14 -3.65
C ILE A 51 -2.77 -1.66 -5.04
N VAL A 52 -1.65 -2.40 -5.15
CA VAL A 52 -1.10 -2.79 -6.46
C VAL A 52 -1.84 -3.97 -7.10
N GLU A 53 -2.52 -4.79 -6.30
CA GLU A 53 -3.28 -5.95 -6.78
C GLU A 53 -4.73 -5.60 -7.18
N ASP A 54 -5.22 -4.39 -6.89
CA ASP A 54 -6.56 -3.95 -7.30
C ASP A 54 -6.64 -3.78 -8.83
N GLU A 55 -7.67 -4.34 -9.45
CA GLU A 55 -7.87 -4.27 -10.91
C GLU A 55 -8.05 -2.83 -11.43
N SER A 56 -8.48 -1.92 -10.56
CA SER A 56 -8.62 -0.49 -10.85
C SER A 56 -7.35 0.30 -10.58
N PHE A 57 -6.23 -0.36 -10.26
CA PHE A 57 -4.94 0.30 -10.05
C PHE A 57 -4.56 1.11 -11.30
N LEU A 58 -4.11 2.36 -11.08
CA LEU A 58 -3.93 3.45 -12.06
C LEU A 58 -5.17 4.08 -12.67
N SER A 59 -6.29 3.36 -12.81
CA SER A 59 -7.50 3.90 -13.43
C SER A 59 -8.28 4.77 -12.45
N ASP A 60 -8.33 4.39 -11.17
CA ASP A 60 -8.94 5.15 -10.10
C ASP A 60 -8.15 5.02 -8.79
N ILE A 61 -7.05 5.78 -8.70
CA ILE A 61 -6.13 5.72 -7.55
C ILE A 61 -6.84 6.06 -6.23
N GLN A 62 -7.77 7.03 -6.24
CA GLN A 62 -8.45 7.45 -5.00
C GLN A 62 -9.31 6.32 -4.45
N LYS A 63 -10.10 5.67 -5.31
CA LYS A 63 -10.92 4.52 -4.93
C LYS A 63 -10.06 3.34 -4.48
N VAL A 64 -8.99 3.04 -5.21
CA VAL A 64 -8.07 1.93 -4.89
C VAL A 64 -7.43 2.13 -3.51
N VAL A 65 -6.92 3.32 -3.22
CA VAL A 65 -6.31 3.61 -1.91
C VAL A 65 -7.36 3.51 -0.81
N ALA A 66 -8.55 4.09 -0.97
CA ALA A 66 -9.61 3.97 0.03
C ALA A 66 -10.03 2.51 0.28
N SER A 67 -10.18 1.73 -0.79
CA SER A 67 -10.47 0.30 -0.76
C SER A 67 -9.38 -0.48 -0.03
N ALA A 68 -8.11 -0.19 -0.30
CA ALA A 68 -6.98 -0.88 0.30
C ALA A 68 -6.87 -0.62 1.81
N PHE A 69 -7.14 0.60 2.29
CA PHE A 69 -7.21 0.88 3.73
C PHE A 69 -8.33 0.06 4.39
N TRP A 70 -9.52 0.05 3.78
CA TRP A 70 -10.65 -0.75 4.28
C TRP A 70 -10.36 -2.25 4.32
N GLN A 71 -9.74 -2.79 3.26
CA GLN A 71 -9.36 -4.20 3.18
C GLN A 71 -8.29 -4.55 4.21
N THR A 72 -7.31 -3.67 4.42
CA THR A 72 -6.25 -3.84 5.43
C THR A 72 -6.85 -3.94 6.83
N ASP A 73 -7.79 -3.05 7.17
CA ASP A 73 -8.45 -3.04 8.48
C ASP A 73 -9.27 -4.32 8.71
N ASN A 74 -10.11 -4.71 7.74
CA ASN A 74 -10.89 -5.95 7.84
C ASN A 74 -10.00 -7.20 7.91
N ALA A 75 -8.93 -7.25 7.13
CA ALA A 75 -7.99 -8.36 7.16
C ALA A 75 -7.27 -8.44 8.51
N PHE A 76 -6.92 -7.30 9.12
CA PHE A 76 -6.33 -7.27 10.45
C PHE A 76 -7.31 -7.72 11.53
N VAL A 77 -8.57 -7.25 11.50
CA VAL A 77 -9.63 -7.73 12.41
C VAL A 77 -9.79 -9.25 12.31
N ASN A 78 -9.84 -9.79 11.09
CA ASN A 78 -9.92 -11.23 10.87
C ASN A 78 -8.69 -11.98 11.41
N ALA A 79 -7.48 -11.44 11.22
CA ALA A 79 -6.26 -12.02 11.76
C ALA A 79 -6.24 -12.00 13.30
N CYS A 80 -6.72 -10.92 13.92
CA CYS A 80 -6.85 -10.79 15.37
C CYS A 80 -7.91 -11.72 15.98
N SER A 81 -8.95 -12.09 15.22
CA SER A 81 -9.99 -13.01 15.71
C SER A 81 -9.44 -14.39 16.10
N LEU A 82 -8.27 -14.76 15.59
CA LEU A 82 -7.58 -16.01 15.90
C LEU A 82 -6.69 -15.91 17.14
N TYR A 83 -6.30 -14.71 17.56
CA TYR A 83 -5.35 -14.47 18.64
C TYR A 83 -5.73 -13.21 19.44
N ALA A 84 -6.44 -13.41 20.57
CA ALA A 84 -6.95 -12.32 21.42
C ALA A 84 -5.86 -11.34 21.91
N ASP A 85 -4.61 -11.79 22.00
CA ASP A 85 -3.47 -11.01 22.51
C ASP A 85 -2.92 -9.99 21.50
N HIS A 86 -3.51 -9.90 20.29
CA HIS A 86 -3.04 -9.03 19.21
C HIS A 86 -3.86 -7.73 19.05
N ALA A 87 -4.79 -7.47 19.98
CA ALA A 87 -5.60 -6.25 20.00
C ALA A 87 -4.70 -4.99 20.13
N SER A 88 -4.39 -4.39 18.99
CA SER A 88 -3.56 -3.19 18.83
C SER A 88 -4.16 -2.32 17.72
N GLY A 89 -3.71 -1.07 17.62
CA GLY A 89 -4.10 -0.17 16.55
C GLY A 89 -2.87 0.50 15.94
N THR A 90 -3.07 1.18 14.81
CA THR A 90 -2.02 1.98 14.17
C THR A 90 -2.63 3.17 13.46
N THR A 91 -1.89 4.28 13.39
CA THR A 91 -2.12 5.25 12.32
C THR A 91 -1.55 4.70 11.01
N ALA A 92 -1.90 5.32 9.88
CA ALA A 92 -1.29 5.01 8.59
C ALA A 92 -1.27 6.26 7.70
N LEU A 93 -0.07 6.75 7.39
CA LEU A 93 0.18 7.76 6.38
C LEU A 93 0.84 7.07 5.18
N ALA A 94 0.25 7.19 4.00
CA ALA A 94 0.76 6.58 2.78
C ALA A 94 0.97 7.63 1.68
N ALA A 95 2.05 7.48 0.92
CA ALA A 95 2.34 8.25 -0.28
C ALA A 95 2.63 7.30 -1.45
N LEU A 96 1.86 7.44 -2.52
CA LEU A 96 2.03 6.70 -3.77
C LEU A 96 2.53 7.66 -4.84
N VAL A 97 3.71 7.37 -5.39
CA VAL A 97 4.33 8.14 -6.47
C VAL A 97 4.23 7.31 -7.74
N ILE A 98 3.62 7.88 -8.79
CA ILE A 98 3.50 7.25 -10.11
C ILE A 98 3.95 8.26 -11.15
N GLY A 99 5.05 7.96 -11.83
CA GLY A 99 5.55 8.72 -12.96
C GLY A 99 4.71 8.44 -14.21
N ARG A 100 4.41 9.50 -14.96
CA ARG A 100 3.82 9.41 -16.29
C ARG A 100 4.87 9.84 -17.30
N PHE A 101 5.36 8.90 -18.12
CA PHE A 101 6.05 9.30 -19.34
C PHE A 101 5.00 9.67 -20.38
N SER A 102 4.95 10.95 -20.75
CA SER A 102 4.29 11.33 -22.00
C SER A 102 5.26 11.06 -23.14
N SER A 103 4.81 10.31 -24.14
CA SER A 103 5.49 10.12 -25.43
C SER A 103 5.60 11.42 -26.25
N ASP A 104 5.00 12.52 -25.81
CA ASP A 104 4.98 13.80 -26.55
C ASP A 104 6.35 14.50 -26.60
N LEU A 105 7.38 14.01 -25.90
CA LEU A 105 8.70 14.66 -25.84
C LEU A 105 9.72 14.14 -26.88
N LEU A 106 9.37 13.15 -27.71
CA LEU A 106 10.26 12.57 -28.74
C LEU A 106 9.90 12.97 -30.18
N SER A 107 8.96 13.91 -30.38
CA SER A 107 8.53 14.38 -31.70
C SER A 107 9.22 15.67 -32.18
N VAL A 108 10.39 16.02 -31.64
CA VAL A 108 11.17 17.21 -32.07
C VAL A 108 12.27 16.83 -33.06
#